data_AF-A0A369KI78-F1
#
_entry.id   AF-A0A369KI78-F1
#
_cell.length_a   1.000
_cell.length_b   1.000
_cell.length_c   1.000
_cell.angle_alpha   90.00
_cell.angle_beta   90.00
_cell.angle_gamma   90.00
#
_symmetry.space_group_name_H-M   'P 1'
#
loop_
_entity.id
_entity.type
_entity.pdbx_description
1 polymer ?
#
loop_
_entity_poly.entity_id
_entity_poly.type
_entity_poly.pdbx_seq_one_letter_code
_entity_poly.pdbx_strand_id
1 'polypeptide(L)'
;MCSAGFMQIVFDSCALVSVDISCSSLLQWDEVVEQGCQHIVTGSKILWVLHYDCVDFNWFSGRLASSRLALENFLERVLPDFEKQTEGFLLYRGPYKSFKRRVGESMEMLCTLDLILPREMERWIVFEREGESVLEQLEQFATFEAGTIASPIFEGKWSTTAFLRLQRGQIVRVAYPSTVGFCIPASPCKSCLEKIALHLAEEKEEVRLVQEKFLKEQWDLLDKLFLFTDAPHLERILEGFQAAGGVVENRY
;
A
#
# COMPACT_ATOMS: atom_id res chain seq x y z
N MET A 1 -1.42 24.55 -14.40
CA MET A 1 -0.38 23.52 -14.23
C MET A 1 -0.21 23.32 -12.74
N CYS A 2 -0.96 22.40 -12.14
CA CYS A 2 -0.99 22.18 -10.69
C CYS A 2 -0.53 20.76 -10.37
N SER A 3 0.20 20.66 -9.26
CA SER A 3 1.06 19.59 -8.79
C SER A 3 0.48 18.18 -8.91
N ALA A 4 1.09 17.37 -9.77
CA ALA A 4 1.04 15.91 -9.74
C ALA A 4 2.06 15.29 -8.76
N GLY A 5 2.45 16.05 -7.75
CA GLY A 5 3.73 15.87 -7.08
C GLY A 5 3.69 14.98 -5.85
N PHE A 6 2.73 15.03 -4.93
CA PHE A 6 3.10 14.86 -3.51
C PHE A 6 3.28 13.43 -2.96
N MET A 7 2.47 12.44 -3.33
CA MET A 7 2.79 11.02 -3.00
C MET A 7 3.88 10.42 -3.88
N GLN A 8 3.97 10.84 -5.15
CA GLN A 8 5.18 10.62 -5.94
C GLN A 8 6.36 11.26 -5.19
N ILE A 9 6.21 12.43 -4.56
CA ILE A 9 7.21 13.09 -3.72
C ILE A 9 7.53 12.27 -2.47
N VAL A 10 6.64 11.48 -1.87
CA VAL A 10 7.07 10.58 -0.77
C VAL A 10 8.09 9.57 -1.31
N PHE A 11 7.79 8.92 -2.44
CA PHE A 11 8.73 8.02 -3.11
C PHE A 11 9.90 8.73 -3.82
N ASP A 12 9.78 10.01 -4.18
CA ASP A 12 10.83 10.81 -4.84
C ASP A 12 11.70 11.54 -3.80
N SER A 13 11.22 11.72 -2.57
CA SER A 13 11.95 12.29 -1.42
C SER A 13 12.59 11.22 -0.55
N CYS A 14 12.04 9.99 -0.58
CA CYS A 14 12.69 8.83 -0.04
C CYS A 14 13.66 8.24 -1.05
N ALA A 15 14.81 7.83 -0.56
CA ALA A 15 15.70 6.96 -1.27
C ALA A 15 15.16 5.52 -1.24
N LEU A 16 15.09 4.90 -2.41
CA LEU A 16 14.72 3.49 -2.54
C LEU A 16 15.98 2.65 -2.53
N VAL A 17 16.22 1.94 -1.43
CA VAL A 17 17.38 1.07 -1.28
C VAL A 17 16.93 -0.38 -1.36
N SER A 18 17.49 -1.12 -2.30
CA SER A 18 17.12 -2.52 -2.56
C SER A 18 17.81 -3.46 -1.57
N VAL A 19 17.03 -4.35 -0.95
CA VAL A 19 17.54 -5.37 -0.03
C VAL A 19 17.15 -6.74 -0.58
N ASP A 20 18.15 -7.52 -0.99
CA ASP A 20 17.95 -8.90 -1.44
C ASP A 20 17.81 -9.85 -0.24
N ILE A 21 16.58 -10.28 0.01
CA ILE A 21 16.20 -11.30 0.98
C ILE A 21 15.70 -12.58 0.28
N SER A 22 16.10 -12.81 -0.98
CA SER A 22 15.85 -14.08 -1.66
C SER A 22 16.56 -15.25 -0.97
N CYS A 23 16.16 -16.47 -1.30
CA CYS A 23 16.81 -17.68 -0.81
C CYS A 23 18.24 -17.83 -1.34
N SER A 24 18.58 -17.10 -2.41
CA SER A 24 19.92 -16.99 -2.99
C SER A 24 20.76 -15.84 -2.44
N SER A 25 20.22 -15.04 -1.50
CA SER A 25 20.93 -13.91 -0.91
C SER A 25 22.25 -14.36 -0.29
N LEU A 26 23.33 -13.64 -0.60
CA LEU A 26 24.67 -13.89 -0.06
C LEU A 26 24.86 -13.29 1.34
N LEU A 27 23.84 -12.59 1.88
CA LEU A 27 23.90 -11.85 3.15
C LEU A 27 25.07 -10.85 3.18
N GLN A 28 25.40 -10.29 2.02
CA GLN A 28 26.41 -9.26 1.84
C GLN A 28 25.69 -7.92 1.72
N TRP A 29 25.91 -7.05 2.70
CA TRP A 29 25.17 -5.79 2.84
C TRP A 29 26.01 -4.56 2.51
N ASP A 30 27.25 -4.73 2.04
CA ASP A 30 28.19 -3.62 1.86
C ASP A 30 27.63 -2.56 0.89
N GLU A 31 27.06 -2.99 -0.23
CA GLU A 31 26.41 -2.09 -1.20
C GLU A 31 25.16 -1.41 -0.60
N VAL A 32 24.36 -2.15 0.17
CA VAL A 32 23.16 -1.64 0.83
C VAL A 32 23.52 -0.56 1.86
N VAL A 33 24.57 -0.79 2.65
CA VAL A 33 25.12 0.14 3.63
C VAL A 33 25.72 1.37 2.93
N GLU A 34 26.45 1.18 1.85
CA GLU A 34 27.01 2.28 1.06
C GLU A 34 25.91 3.20 0.51
N GLN A 35 24.89 2.61 -0.13
CA GLN A 35 23.73 3.35 -0.63
C GLN A 35 23.00 4.08 0.51
N GLY A 36 22.73 3.40 1.63
CA GLY A 36 22.13 4.02 2.80
C GLY A 36 22.93 5.22 3.31
N CYS A 37 24.25 5.10 3.43
CA CYS A 37 25.13 6.18 3.87
C CYS A 37 25.07 7.40 2.95
N GLN A 38 25.05 7.19 1.63
CA GLN A 38 24.92 8.28 0.66
C GLN A 38 23.63 9.09 0.88
N HIS A 39 22.53 8.40 1.19
CA HIS A 39 21.23 9.04 1.42
C HIS A 39 21.12 9.76 2.78
N ILE A 40 21.82 9.28 3.81
CA ILE A 40 21.97 10.03 5.07
C ILE A 40 22.63 11.39 4.80
N VAL A 41 23.70 11.41 4.00
CA VAL A 41 24.45 12.64 3.68
C VAL A 41 23.57 13.65 2.95
N THR A 42 22.66 13.21 2.08
CA THR A 42 21.71 14.08 1.38
C THR A 42 20.50 14.47 2.23
N GLY A 43 20.36 13.93 3.44
CA GLY A 43 19.22 14.17 4.34
C GLY A 43 17.94 13.47 3.91
N SER A 44 18.02 12.49 3.01
CA SER A 44 16.87 11.74 2.51
C SER A 44 16.43 10.68 3.51
N LYS A 45 15.12 10.42 3.57
CA LYS A 45 14.56 9.24 4.25
C LYS A 45 14.78 8.00 3.39
N ILE A 46 14.74 6.81 3.98
CA ILE A 46 15.01 5.53 3.29
C ILE A 46 13.75 4.68 3.31
N LEU A 47 13.35 4.19 2.15
CA LEU A 47 12.37 3.12 2.01
C LEU A 47 13.07 1.87 1.49
N TRP A 48 13.05 0.81 2.30
CA TRP A 48 13.73 -0.44 1.98
C TRP A 48 12.88 -1.30 1.06
N VAL A 49 13.35 -1.53 -0.16
CA VAL A 49 12.67 -2.36 -1.15
C VAL A 49 13.11 -3.81 -0.98
N LEU A 50 12.22 -4.65 -0.45
CA LEU A 50 12.52 -6.05 -0.20
C LEU A 50 12.36 -6.85 -1.48
N HIS A 51 13.45 -7.46 -1.94
CA HIS A 51 13.45 -8.42 -3.05
C HIS A 51 13.48 -9.83 -2.50
N TYR A 52 12.49 -10.64 -2.85
CA TYR A 52 12.40 -12.05 -2.44
C TYR A 52 11.89 -12.89 -3.61
N ASP A 53 12.09 -14.21 -3.50
CA ASP A 53 11.68 -15.18 -4.52
C ASP A 53 10.16 -15.39 -4.54
N CYS A 54 9.43 -14.41 -5.04
CA CYS A 54 8.00 -14.52 -5.27
C CYS A 54 7.66 -15.12 -6.64
N VAL A 55 8.63 -15.16 -7.57
CA VAL A 55 8.31 -15.07 -9.01
C VAL A 55 8.53 -16.35 -9.83
N ASP A 56 9.29 -17.38 -9.42
CA ASP A 56 9.64 -18.41 -10.43
C ASP A 56 9.62 -19.90 -10.05
N PHE A 57 9.30 -20.31 -8.82
CA PHE A 57 9.44 -21.74 -8.46
C PHE A 57 8.44 -22.23 -7.42
N ASN A 58 8.19 -23.55 -7.42
CA ASN A 58 7.40 -24.28 -6.43
C ASN A 58 7.67 -23.78 -5.01
N TRP A 59 6.65 -23.18 -4.40
CA TRP A 59 6.69 -22.72 -3.02
C TRP A 59 7.02 -23.89 -2.09
N PHE A 60 8.07 -23.74 -1.29
CA PHE A 60 8.47 -24.71 -0.27
C PHE A 60 8.90 -23.95 0.98
N SER A 61 8.57 -24.48 2.15
CA SER A 61 8.81 -23.87 3.47
C SER A 61 10.27 -23.44 3.71
N GLY A 62 11.23 -24.12 3.09
CA GLY A 62 12.64 -23.73 3.14
C GLY A 62 12.93 -22.35 2.55
N ARG A 63 12.25 -21.95 1.47
CA ARG A 63 12.43 -20.60 0.87
C ARG A 63 11.95 -19.51 1.82
N LEU A 64 10.78 -19.71 2.42
CA LEU A 64 10.23 -18.82 3.42
C LEU A 64 11.19 -18.67 4.62
N ALA A 65 11.75 -19.78 5.11
CA ALA A 65 12.73 -19.78 6.18
C ALA A 65 14.02 -19.04 5.80
N SER A 66 14.52 -19.23 4.58
CA SER A 66 15.71 -18.51 4.08
C SER A 66 15.46 -17.01 3.96
N SER A 67 14.33 -16.60 3.37
CA SER A 67 13.97 -15.18 3.26
C SER A 67 13.77 -14.51 4.61
N ARG A 68 13.15 -15.23 5.55
CA ARG A 68 13.06 -14.81 6.94
C ARG A 68 14.44 -14.60 7.56
N LEU A 69 15.34 -15.58 7.43
CA LEU A 69 16.69 -15.50 8.00
C LEU A 69 17.49 -14.33 7.40
N ALA A 70 17.36 -14.11 6.09
CA ALA A 70 18.01 -12.99 5.42
C ALA A 70 17.48 -11.64 5.94
N LEU A 71 16.16 -11.52 6.10
CA LEU A 71 15.55 -10.32 6.67
C LEU A 71 15.97 -10.11 8.14
N GLU A 72 15.93 -11.15 8.98
CA GLU A 72 16.39 -11.07 10.38
C GLU A 72 17.86 -10.60 10.44
N ASN A 73 18.73 -11.14 9.58
CA ASN A 73 20.14 -10.72 9.51
C ASN A 73 20.30 -9.25 9.10
N PHE A 74 19.52 -8.78 8.12
CA PHE A 74 19.50 -7.38 7.72
C PHE A 74 19.03 -6.47 8.86
N LEU A 75 17.94 -6.85 9.55
CA LEU A 75 17.39 -6.10 10.68
C LEU A 75 18.36 -6.01 11.87
N GLU A 76 19.15 -7.05 12.11
CA GLU A 76 20.15 -7.07 13.19
C GLU A 76 21.42 -6.29 12.84
N ARG A 77 21.88 -6.36 11.59
CA ARG A 77 23.21 -5.88 11.21
C ARG A 77 23.25 -4.53 10.52
N VAL A 78 22.17 -4.14 9.84
CA VAL A 78 22.13 -2.95 8.99
C VAL A 78 21.14 -1.94 9.53
N LEU A 79 19.89 -2.35 9.78
CA LEU A 79 18.83 -1.41 10.17
C LEU A 79 19.18 -0.50 11.37
N PRO A 80 19.86 -0.94 12.44
CA PRO A 80 20.12 -0.09 13.60
C PRO A 80 20.89 1.19 13.27
N ASP A 81 21.76 1.16 12.27
CA ASP A 81 22.54 2.32 11.82
C ASP A 81 21.70 3.34 11.03
N PHE A 82 20.54 2.90 10.50
CA PHE A 82 19.65 3.68 9.64
C PHE A 82 18.24 3.88 10.23
N GLU A 83 18.00 3.47 11.48
CA GLU A 83 16.66 3.41 12.07
C GLU A 83 15.96 4.77 12.04
N LYS A 84 16.68 5.86 12.33
CA LYS A 84 16.13 7.23 12.34
C LYS A 84 15.80 7.76 10.94
N GLN A 85 16.43 7.20 9.92
CA GLN A 85 16.25 7.59 8.52
C GLN A 85 15.29 6.66 7.79
N THR A 86 14.96 5.50 8.37
CA THR A 86 14.01 4.56 7.78
C THR A 86 12.59 5.10 7.89
N GLU A 87 11.91 5.18 6.76
CA GLU A 87 10.48 5.50 6.66
C GLU A 87 9.63 4.22 6.73
N GLY A 88 10.14 3.13 6.13
CA GLY A 88 9.47 1.84 6.15
C GLY A 88 10.01 0.85 5.14
N PHE A 89 9.17 -0.13 4.82
CA PHE A 89 9.49 -1.26 3.95
C PHE A 89 8.49 -1.35 2.80
N LEU A 90 9.01 -1.45 1.59
CA LEU A 90 8.26 -1.79 0.40
C LEU A 90 8.32 -3.31 0.21
N LEU A 91 7.23 -3.98 0.59
CA LEU A 91 7.10 -5.43 0.51
C LEU A 91 6.82 -5.91 -0.90
N TYR A 92 6.19 -5.08 -1.74
CA TYR A 92 5.94 -5.44 -3.12
C TYR A 92 5.92 -4.20 -3.98
N ARG A 93 6.47 -4.29 -5.18
CA ARG A 93 6.41 -3.25 -6.20
C ARG A 93 6.24 -3.90 -7.56
N GLY A 94 5.11 -3.66 -8.21
CA GLY A 94 4.87 -4.17 -9.55
C GLY A 94 3.40 -4.30 -9.92
N PRO A 95 3.08 -4.96 -11.03
CA PRO A 95 1.71 -5.02 -11.55
C PRO A 95 0.76 -5.85 -10.69
N TYR A 96 -0.44 -5.34 -10.39
CA TYR A 96 -1.44 -6.07 -9.63
C TYR A 96 -1.78 -7.45 -10.22
N LYS A 97 -1.81 -7.58 -11.55
CA LYS A 97 -2.04 -8.87 -12.22
C LYS A 97 -0.99 -9.92 -11.85
N SER A 98 0.25 -9.50 -11.63
CA SER A 98 1.35 -10.38 -11.22
C SER A 98 1.20 -10.80 -9.76
N PHE A 99 0.78 -9.87 -8.90
CA PHE A 99 0.40 -10.16 -7.51
C PHE A 99 -0.79 -11.13 -7.43
N LYS A 100 -1.88 -10.84 -8.14
CA LYS A 100 -3.14 -11.60 -8.08
C LYS A 100 -2.96 -13.06 -8.51
N ARG A 101 -2.10 -13.33 -9.49
CA ARG A 101 -1.82 -14.71 -9.94
C ARG A 101 -1.24 -15.60 -8.85
N ARG A 102 -0.77 -15.03 -7.74
CA ARG A 102 0.00 -15.71 -6.70
C ARG A 102 -0.46 -15.31 -5.29
N VAL A 103 -1.69 -14.80 -5.13
CA VAL A 103 -2.17 -14.33 -3.83
C VAL A 103 -1.94 -15.38 -2.74
N GLY A 104 -2.18 -16.67 -3.00
CA GLY A 104 -1.93 -17.71 -2.00
C GLY A 104 -0.50 -17.69 -1.44
N GLU A 105 0.51 -17.85 -2.31
CA GLU A 105 1.91 -17.91 -1.90
C GLU A 105 2.45 -16.53 -1.46
N SER A 106 2.10 -15.47 -2.20
CA SER A 106 2.49 -14.10 -1.88
C SER A 106 2.01 -13.68 -0.50
N MET A 107 0.81 -14.11 -0.09
CA MET A 107 0.25 -13.73 1.21
C MET A 107 0.95 -14.44 2.37
N GLU A 108 1.35 -15.70 2.23
CA GLU A 108 2.11 -16.38 3.28
C GLU A 108 3.49 -15.71 3.49
N MET A 109 4.16 -15.34 2.38
CA MET A 109 5.40 -14.55 2.44
C MET A 109 5.16 -13.22 3.15
N LEU A 110 4.19 -12.44 2.68
CA LEU A 110 3.90 -11.11 3.20
C LEU A 110 3.54 -11.16 4.69
N CYS A 111 2.70 -12.10 5.12
CA CYS A 111 2.40 -12.34 6.54
C CYS A 111 3.67 -12.57 7.35
N THR A 112 4.56 -13.42 6.85
CA THR A 112 5.79 -13.80 7.55
C THR A 112 6.73 -12.61 7.67
N LEU A 113 6.98 -11.90 6.57
CA LEU A 113 7.81 -10.69 6.58
C LEU A 113 7.21 -9.63 7.50
N ASP A 114 5.90 -9.40 7.42
CA ASP A 114 5.17 -8.46 8.27
C ASP A 114 5.37 -8.77 9.77
N LEU A 115 5.36 -10.04 10.17
CA LEU A 115 5.57 -10.52 11.55
C LEU A 115 6.96 -10.20 12.10
N ILE A 116 7.97 -10.22 11.24
CA ILE A 116 9.37 -10.00 11.65
C ILE A 116 9.72 -8.51 11.67
N LEU A 117 9.12 -7.71 10.78
CA LEU A 117 9.43 -6.29 10.69
C LEU A 117 9.05 -5.52 11.97
N PRO A 118 9.83 -4.49 12.36
CA PRO A 118 9.48 -3.62 13.49
C PRO A 118 8.07 -3.05 13.36
N ARG A 119 7.31 -2.97 14.45
CA ARG A 119 5.87 -2.64 14.40
C ARG A 119 5.60 -1.17 14.09
N GLU A 120 6.55 -0.33 14.48
CA GLU A 120 6.57 1.12 14.34
C GLU A 120 6.86 1.59 12.91
N MET A 121 7.43 0.72 12.06
CA MET A 121 7.80 1.04 10.69
C MET A 121 6.63 0.81 9.71
N GLU A 122 6.55 1.62 8.66
CA GLU A 122 5.47 1.47 7.68
C GLU A 122 5.73 0.30 6.71
N ARG A 123 4.64 -0.25 6.16
CA ARG A 123 4.67 -1.35 5.19
C ARG A 123 3.84 -0.99 3.97
N TRP A 124 4.46 -1.12 2.82
CA TRP A 124 3.90 -0.69 1.56
C TRP A 124 3.89 -1.83 0.55
N ILE A 125 2.85 -1.88 -0.27
CA ILE A 125 2.69 -2.74 -1.43
C ILE A 125 2.29 -1.80 -2.56
N VAL A 126 3.17 -1.55 -3.51
CA VAL A 126 2.92 -0.62 -4.62
C VAL A 126 2.47 -1.39 -5.84
N PHE A 127 1.28 -1.06 -6.34
CA PHE A 127 0.74 -1.63 -7.57
C PHE A 127 1.03 -0.68 -8.73
N GLU A 128 2.05 -1.02 -9.50
CA GLU A 128 2.42 -0.27 -10.68
C GLU A 128 1.46 -0.58 -11.84
N ARG A 129 1.24 0.44 -12.67
CA ARG A 129 0.40 0.32 -13.86
C ARG A 129 1.21 -0.29 -15.01
N GLU A 130 0.72 -1.39 -15.56
CA GLU A 130 1.29 -2.09 -16.70
C GLU A 130 0.30 -2.03 -17.89
N GLY A 131 -0.05 -0.81 -18.28
CA GLY A 131 -0.98 -0.56 -19.40
C GLY A 131 -2.46 -0.74 -19.08
N GLU A 132 -2.84 -1.09 -17.84
CA GLU A 132 -4.25 -1.18 -17.46
C GLU A 132 -4.97 0.17 -17.54
N SER A 133 -6.23 0.18 -17.94
CA SER A 133 -7.13 1.31 -17.80
C SER A 133 -7.50 1.57 -16.32
N VAL A 134 -7.97 2.79 -16.02
CA VAL A 134 -8.50 3.12 -14.68
C VAL A 134 -9.65 2.18 -14.30
N LEU A 135 -10.49 1.80 -15.26
CA LEU A 135 -11.60 0.87 -15.04
C LEU A 135 -11.11 -0.51 -14.61
N GLU A 136 -10.11 -1.06 -15.29
CA GLU A 136 -9.52 -2.35 -14.92
C GLU A 136 -8.91 -2.30 -13.51
N GLN A 137 -8.29 -1.17 -13.13
CA GLN A 137 -7.75 -0.99 -11.78
C GLN A 137 -8.85 -0.94 -10.71
N LEU A 138 -9.94 -0.20 -10.98
CA LEU A 138 -11.08 -0.14 -10.06
C LEU A 138 -11.75 -1.51 -9.90
N GLU A 139 -11.86 -2.28 -10.97
CA GLU A 139 -12.39 -3.65 -10.92
C GLU A 139 -11.46 -4.58 -10.13
N GLN A 140 -10.16 -4.47 -10.35
CA GLN A 140 -9.14 -5.20 -9.60
C GLN A 140 -9.15 -4.84 -8.11
N PHE A 141 -9.34 -3.56 -7.78
CA PHE A 141 -9.50 -3.06 -6.43
C PHE A 141 -10.78 -3.58 -5.79
N ALA A 142 -11.93 -3.48 -6.46
CA ALA A 142 -13.21 -3.93 -5.92
C ALA A 142 -13.18 -5.44 -5.57
N THR A 143 -12.50 -6.22 -6.40
CA THR A 143 -12.34 -7.67 -6.23
C THR A 143 -11.14 -8.07 -5.38
N PHE A 144 -10.38 -7.11 -4.84
CA PHE A 144 -9.23 -7.42 -4.01
C PHE A 144 -9.69 -8.02 -2.66
N GLU A 145 -9.17 -9.19 -2.36
CA GLU A 145 -9.31 -9.84 -1.07
C GLU A 145 -7.95 -9.84 -0.38
N ALA A 146 -7.83 -9.00 0.66
CA ALA A 146 -6.60 -8.89 1.44
C ALA A 146 -6.29 -10.13 2.31
N GLY A 147 -7.03 -11.22 2.16
CA GLY A 147 -6.96 -12.36 3.08
C GLY A 147 -7.08 -11.93 4.55
N THR A 148 -6.33 -12.60 5.43
CA THR A 148 -6.20 -12.24 6.86
C THR A 148 -5.20 -11.11 7.12
N ILE A 149 -4.53 -10.59 6.08
CA ILE A 149 -3.61 -9.46 6.24
C ILE A 149 -4.47 -8.20 6.31
N ALA A 150 -4.12 -7.34 7.26
CA ALA A 150 -4.91 -6.20 7.72
C ALA A 150 -5.59 -5.34 6.64
N SER A 151 -6.60 -4.58 7.05
CA SER A 151 -7.41 -3.69 6.20
C SER A 151 -6.53 -2.85 5.26
N PRO A 152 -6.49 -3.17 3.95
CA PRO A 152 -5.58 -2.54 3.02
C PRO A 152 -6.03 -1.11 2.73
N ILE A 153 -5.19 -0.12 3.05
CA ILE A 153 -5.51 1.26 2.68
C ILE A 153 -4.93 1.52 1.31
N PHE A 154 -5.77 1.92 0.36
CA PHE A 154 -5.30 2.27 -0.98
C PHE A 154 -5.34 3.77 -1.20
N GLU A 155 -4.17 4.36 -1.39
CA GLU A 155 -4.02 5.79 -1.64
C GLU A 155 -3.13 6.03 -2.86
N GLY A 156 -3.17 7.25 -3.37
CA GLY A 156 -2.39 7.66 -4.52
C GLY A 156 -3.14 8.60 -5.44
N LYS A 157 -2.38 9.24 -6.33
CA LYS A 157 -2.97 9.92 -7.48
C LYS A 157 -3.28 8.84 -8.53
N TRP A 158 -4.56 8.58 -8.77
CA TRP A 158 -5.06 7.53 -9.69
C TRP A 158 -4.44 7.56 -11.09
N SER A 159 -3.93 8.71 -11.51
CA SER A 159 -3.23 8.86 -12.78
C SER A 159 -1.78 8.36 -12.78
N THR A 160 -1.12 8.18 -11.63
CA THR A 160 0.33 7.92 -11.56
C THR A 160 0.71 6.61 -10.88
N THR A 161 0.17 6.22 -9.72
CA THR A 161 0.41 4.89 -9.09
C THR A 161 -0.55 4.69 -7.90
N ALA A 162 -1.17 3.50 -7.77
CA ALA A 162 -1.90 3.11 -6.56
C ALA A 162 -0.99 2.28 -5.65
N PHE A 163 -1.08 2.48 -4.34
CA PHE A 163 -0.39 1.61 -3.38
C PHE A 163 -1.33 1.15 -2.29
N LEU A 164 -1.01 0.03 -1.67
CA LEU A 164 -1.65 -0.62 -0.55
C LEU A 164 -0.75 -0.49 0.67
N ARG A 165 -1.28 0.09 1.74
CA ARG A 165 -0.62 0.23 3.02
C ARG A 165 -1.20 -0.77 4.01
N LEU A 166 -0.32 -1.52 4.67
CA LEU A 166 -0.69 -2.48 5.71
C LEU A 166 -0.58 -1.82 7.08
N GLN A 167 -1.71 -1.65 7.77
CA GLN A 167 -1.75 -1.15 9.14
C GLN A 167 -2.33 -2.21 10.07
N ARG A 168 -1.55 -2.69 11.04
CA ARG A 168 -1.95 -3.70 12.04
C ARG A 168 -2.94 -3.17 13.10
N GLY A 169 -4.05 -2.57 12.67
CA GLY A 169 -5.07 -2.01 13.57
C GLY A 169 -4.58 -0.89 14.48
N GLN A 170 -3.34 -0.41 14.30
CA GLN A 170 -2.81 0.77 14.95
C GLN A 170 -2.67 1.86 13.90
N ILE A 171 -3.41 2.95 14.13
CA ILE A 171 -3.42 4.11 13.26
C ILE A 171 -2.12 4.86 13.50
N VAL A 172 -1.10 4.56 12.69
CA VAL A 172 0.08 5.41 12.62
C VAL A 172 -0.35 6.63 11.81
N ARG A 173 -0.39 7.79 12.48
CA ARG A 173 -0.64 9.08 11.83
C ARG A 173 0.44 9.27 10.79
N VAL A 174 0.09 9.07 9.51
CA VAL A 174 0.89 9.61 8.41
C VAL A 174 0.93 11.11 8.62
N ALA A 175 2.02 11.74 8.23
CA ALA A 175 2.09 13.19 8.27
C ALA A 175 0.92 13.84 7.49
N TYR A 176 0.44 13.21 6.38
CA TYR A 176 -0.60 13.76 5.50
C TYR A 176 -1.44 12.66 4.78
N PRO A 177 -2.39 11.99 5.45
CA PRO A 177 -3.33 11.05 4.81
C PRO A 177 -4.24 11.77 3.80
N SER A 178 -4.71 11.09 2.75
CA SER A 178 -5.79 11.64 1.92
C SER A 178 -7.02 11.88 2.78
N THR A 179 -7.59 13.08 2.73
CA THR A 179 -8.80 13.44 3.49
C THR A 179 -10.09 13.20 2.70
N VAL A 180 -9.97 12.83 1.42
CA VAL A 180 -11.08 12.52 0.53
C VAL A 180 -11.08 11.03 0.23
N GLY A 181 -12.20 10.36 0.51
CA GLY A 181 -12.41 8.95 0.25
C GLY A 181 -13.46 8.70 -0.84
N PHE A 182 -13.25 7.67 -1.64
CA PHE A 182 -14.19 7.17 -2.63
C PHE A 182 -14.55 5.74 -2.22
N CYS A 183 -15.79 5.53 -1.79
CA CYS A 183 -16.29 4.22 -1.41
C CYS A 183 -16.65 3.42 -2.66
N ILE A 184 -15.93 2.33 -2.88
CA ILE A 184 -16.18 1.41 -3.99
C ILE A 184 -17.12 0.31 -3.50
N PRO A 185 -18.28 0.11 -4.16
CA PRO A 185 -19.24 -0.90 -3.76
C PRO A 185 -18.64 -2.31 -3.73
N ALA A 186 -19.18 -3.21 -2.90
CA ALA A 186 -18.71 -4.59 -2.83
C ALA A 186 -18.92 -5.38 -4.14
N SER A 187 -19.89 -4.97 -4.97
CA SER A 187 -20.18 -5.56 -6.28
C SER A 187 -20.51 -4.47 -7.28
N PRO A 188 -19.50 -3.68 -7.73
CA PRO A 188 -19.74 -2.54 -8.59
C PRO A 188 -20.08 -3.00 -10.01
N CYS A 189 -21.15 -2.46 -10.59
CA CYS A 189 -21.43 -2.63 -12.01
C CYS A 189 -20.50 -1.74 -12.86
N LYS A 190 -20.38 -2.06 -14.15
CA LYS A 190 -19.49 -1.31 -15.06
C LYS A 190 -19.81 0.20 -15.09
N SER A 191 -21.09 0.56 -15.13
CA SER A 191 -21.51 1.98 -15.14
C SER A 191 -21.15 2.70 -13.84
N CYS A 192 -21.16 2.01 -12.69
CA CYS A 192 -20.68 2.55 -11.43
C CYS A 192 -19.17 2.86 -11.52
N LEU A 193 -18.37 1.91 -12.02
CA LEU A 193 -16.93 2.10 -12.18
C LEU A 193 -16.59 3.22 -13.18
N GLU A 194 -17.38 3.36 -14.26
CA GLU A 194 -17.26 4.47 -15.20
C GLU A 194 -17.54 5.84 -14.55
N LYS A 195 -18.57 5.94 -13.71
CA LYS A 195 -18.83 7.16 -12.92
C LYS A 195 -17.68 7.50 -11.98
N ILE A 196 -17.16 6.49 -11.27
CA ILE A 196 -16.00 6.65 -10.38
C ILE A 196 -14.79 7.13 -11.19
N ALA A 197 -14.46 6.47 -12.31
CA ALA A 197 -13.33 6.82 -13.15
C ALA A 197 -13.43 8.25 -13.71
N LEU A 198 -14.64 8.70 -14.07
CA LEU A 198 -14.90 10.08 -14.48
C LEU A 198 -14.62 11.08 -13.36
N HIS A 199 -15.12 10.81 -12.14
CA HIS A 199 -14.85 11.66 -10.98
C HIS A 199 -13.35 11.70 -10.65
N LEU A 200 -12.67 10.54 -10.68
CA LEU A 200 -11.22 10.46 -10.48
C LEU A 200 -10.42 11.25 -11.51
N ALA A 201 -10.92 11.38 -12.74
CA ALA A 201 -10.27 12.18 -13.79
C ALA A 201 -10.49 13.70 -13.61
N GLU A 202 -11.61 14.09 -13.01
CA GLU A 202 -11.95 15.49 -12.71
C GLU A 202 -11.29 15.98 -11.42
N GLU A 203 -11.09 15.07 -10.46
CA GLU A 203 -10.51 15.40 -9.18
C GLU A 203 -9.03 15.80 -9.26
N LYS A 204 -8.71 16.88 -8.56
CA LYS A 204 -7.36 17.45 -8.53
C LYS A 204 -6.59 17.04 -7.29
N GLU A 205 -7.28 16.48 -6.30
CA GLU A 205 -6.74 16.09 -5.00
C GLU A 205 -6.40 14.59 -4.98
N GLU A 206 -5.59 14.20 -4.00
CA GLU A 206 -5.32 12.79 -3.73
C GLU A 206 -6.54 12.18 -3.04
N VAL A 207 -6.99 11.02 -3.53
CA VAL A 207 -8.15 10.34 -2.97
C VAL A 207 -7.81 8.93 -2.55
N ARG A 208 -8.34 8.54 -1.39
CA ARG A 208 -8.29 7.17 -0.88
C ARG A 208 -9.45 6.39 -1.49
N LEU A 209 -9.18 5.23 -2.10
CA LEU A 209 -10.27 4.29 -2.36
C LEU A 209 -10.50 3.44 -1.14
N VAL A 210 -11.76 3.30 -0.78
CA VAL A 210 -12.20 2.50 0.35
C VAL A 210 -13.14 1.44 -0.18
N GLN A 211 -12.79 0.17 0.03
CA GLN A 211 -13.74 -0.90 -0.26
C GLN A 211 -14.89 -0.80 0.74
N GLU A 212 -16.13 -0.93 0.27
CA GLU A 212 -17.33 -0.87 1.12
C GLU A 212 -17.21 -1.75 2.37
N LYS A 213 -16.69 -2.98 2.22
CA LYS A 213 -16.46 -3.95 3.32
C LYS A 213 -15.48 -3.49 4.39
N PHE A 214 -14.62 -2.51 4.09
CA PHE A 214 -13.61 -1.97 5.01
C PHE A 214 -13.88 -0.51 5.40
N LEU A 215 -15.08 0.00 5.08
CA LEU A 215 -15.39 1.41 5.27
C LEU A 215 -15.23 1.84 6.74
N LYS A 216 -15.68 1.00 7.67
CA LYS A 216 -15.60 1.28 9.10
C LYS A 216 -14.15 1.35 9.61
N GLU A 217 -13.26 0.54 9.04
CA GLU A 217 -11.85 0.45 9.44
C GLU A 217 -11.01 1.55 8.80
N GLN A 218 -11.41 2.07 7.64
CA GLN A 218 -10.57 2.92 6.79
C GLN A 218 -11.05 4.37 6.66
N TRP A 219 -12.17 4.72 7.29
CA TRP A 219 -12.70 6.08 7.24
C TRP A 219 -11.96 7.09 8.14
N ASP A 220 -11.03 6.64 8.98
CA ASP A 220 -10.31 7.56 9.86
C ASP A 220 -9.46 8.52 9.04
N LEU A 221 -9.35 9.76 9.51
CA LEU A 221 -8.65 10.86 8.83
C LEU A 221 -9.29 11.31 7.51
N LEU A 222 -10.46 10.77 7.12
CA LEU A 222 -11.25 11.31 6.03
C LEU A 222 -12.13 12.46 6.53
N ASP A 223 -12.09 13.58 5.83
CA ASP A 223 -13.01 14.70 6.00
C ASP A 223 -14.23 14.55 5.07
N LYS A 224 -14.05 13.87 3.94
CA LYS A 224 -15.07 13.72 2.89
C LYS A 224 -15.10 12.31 2.35
N LEU A 225 -16.30 11.77 2.13
CA LEU A 225 -16.54 10.45 1.54
C LEU A 225 -17.57 10.55 0.41
N PHE A 226 -17.19 10.13 -0.79
CA PHE A 226 -18.08 9.96 -1.93
C PHE A 226 -18.61 8.52 -1.99
N LEU A 227 -19.94 8.37 -2.06
CA LEU A 227 -20.63 7.08 -2.15
C LEU A 227 -21.20 6.87 -3.54
N PHE A 228 -20.89 5.71 -4.13
CA PHE A 228 -21.43 5.28 -5.43
C PHE A 228 -22.39 4.08 -5.28
N THR A 229 -23.00 3.96 -4.11
CA THR A 229 -23.92 2.88 -3.70
C THR A 229 -25.04 3.48 -2.84
N ASP A 230 -26.24 2.92 -2.95
CA ASP A 230 -27.41 3.22 -2.11
C ASP A 230 -27.63 2.15 -1.03
N ALA A 231 -26.62 1.35 -0.74
CA ALA A 231 -26.75 0.17 0.11
C ALA A 231 -27.18 0.52 1.56
N PRO A 232 -28.38 0.09 2.00
CA PRO A 232 -28.94 0.49 3.31
C PRO A 232 -28.10 0.05 4.51
N HIS A 233 -27.30 -1.01 4.37
CA HIS A 233 -26.47 -1.52 5.46
C HIS A 233 -25.35 -0.54 5.87
N LEU A 234 -25.06 0.47 5.06
CA LEU A 234 -24.06 1.50 5.35
C LEU A 234 -24.60 2.62 6.24
N GLU A 235 -25.92 2.80 6.38
CA GLU A 235 -26.53 3.95 7.08
C GLU A 235 -25.90 4.20 8.45
N ARG A 236 -25.84 3.17 9.30
CA ARG A 236 -25.26 3.28 10.65
C ARG A 236 -23.77 3.60 10.64
N ILE A 237 -23.03 3.11 9.65
CA ILE A 237 -21.62 3.47 9.49
C ILE A 237 -21.61 4.96 9.18
N LEU A 238 -22.22 5.41 8.09
CA LEU A 238 -22.22 6.79 7.62
C LEU A 238 -22.67 7.81 8.67
N GLU A 239 -23.68 7.49 9.49
CA GLU A 239 -24.08 8.33 10.63
C GLU A 239 -22.92 8.56 11.61
N GLY A 240 -22.15 7.51 11.90
CA GLY A 240 -20.95 7.61 12.73
C GLY A 240 -19.84 8.45 12.08
N PHE A 241 -19.69 8.41 10.75
CA PHE A 241 -18.73 9.24 10.03
C PHE A 241 -19.10 10.72 10.17
N GLN A 242 -20.38 11.02 9.93
CA GLN A 242 -20.91 12.38 10.01
C GLN A 242 -20.89 12.91 11.45
N ALA A 243 -21.18 12.06 12.44
CA ALA A 243 -21.05 12.41 13.85
C ALA A 243 -19.61 12.75 14.25
N ALA A 244 -18.61 12.16 13.59
CA ALA A 244 -17.19 12.50 13.77
C ALA A 244 -16.76 13.77 13.00
N GLY A 245 -17.67 14.42 12.26
CA GLY A 245 -17.42 15.65 11.50
C GLY A 245 -17.21 15.43 10.00
N GLY A 246 -17.27 14.20 9.50
CA GLY A 246 -17.11 13.88 8.09
C GLY A 246 -18.29 14.29 7.21
N VAL A 247 -18.04 14.56 5.94
CA VAL A 247 -19.06 14.92 4.94
C VAL A 247 -19.28 13.75 3.98
N VAL A 248 -20.54 13.34 3.80
CA VAL A 248 -20.91 12.27 2.87
C VAL A 248 -21.61 12.86 1.65
N GLU A 249 -21.13 12.53 0.44
CA GLU A 249 -21.75 12.92 -0.83
C GLU A 249 -22.18 11.69 -1.65
N ASN A 250 -23.48 11.58 -1.93
CA ASN A 250 -24.05 10.51 -2.75
C ASN A 250 -23.92 10.81 -4.26
N ARG A 251 -23.38 9.86 -5.04
CA ARG A 251 -23.07 9.98 -6.47
C ARG A 251 -23.58 8.79 -7.32
N TYR A 252 -24.49 7.97 -6.76
CA TYR A 252 -25.06 6.81 -7.44
C TYR A 252 -25.99 7.14 -8.61
#